data_AF-A0AAP0G056-F1
#
_entry.id   AF-A0AAP0G056-F1
#
_cell.length_a   1.000
_cell.length_b   1.000
_cell.length_c   1.000
_cell.angle_alpha   90.00
_cell.angle_beta   90.00
_cell.angle_gamma   90.00
#
_symmetry.space_group_name_H-M   'P 1'
#
loop_
_entity.id
_entity.type
_entity.pdbx_description
1 polymer ?
#
loop_
_entity_poly.entity_id
_entity_poly.type
_entity_poly.pdbx_seq_one_letter_code
_entity_poly.pdbx_strand_id
1 'polypeptide(L)'
;MGVPSKQPTNYFYKTLIVIDTSTYGGLFVPHKAANKVFPPLNFSLQPPALELIARDLHEVEWKFRHIFRGIVIYFRNKFLVVLSILEAMIPSLEYPIHQQ
;
A
#
# COMPACT_ATOMS: atom_id res chain seq x y z
N MET A 1 -23.43 10.98 27.58
CA MET A 1 -22.40 11.60 26.71
C MET A 1 -21.57 10.48 26.10
N GLY A 2 -21.61 10.31 24.78
CA GLY A 2 -20.91 9.22 24.10
C GLY A 2 -19.40 9.41 24.18
N VAL A 3 -18.67 8.35 24.52
CA VAL A 3 -17.21 8.35 24.53
C VAL A 3 -16.74 8.64 23.11
N PRO A 4 -15.89 9.66 22.86
CA PRO A 4 -15.37 9.89 21.52
C PRO A 4 -14.62 8.65 21.07
N SER A 5 -15.00 8.12 19.91
CA SER A 5 -14.30 7.02 19.27
C SER A 5 -12.81 7.36 19.17
N LYS A 6 -11.95 6.61 19.85
CA LYS A 6 -10.48 6.70 19.76
C LYS A 6 -9.98 6.13 18.42
N GLN A 7 -10.71 6.36 17.32
CA GLN A 7 -10.24 5.91 16.02
C GLN A 7 -8.94 6.64 15.71
N PRO A 8 -7.85 5.91 15.37
CA PRO A 8 -6.62 6.52 14.93
C PRO A 8 -6.93 7.48 13.79
N THR A 9 -6.43 8.71 13.80
CA THR A 9 -6.72 9.68 12.74
C THR A 9 -5.89 9.42 11.47
N ASN A 10 -4.90 8.53 11.54
CA ASN A 10 -3.97 8.15 10.48
C ASN A 10 -4.32 6.80 9.84
N TYR A 11 -5.42 6.76 9.08
CA TYR A 11 -5.76 5.66 8.19
C TYR A 11 -6.26 6.19 6.85
N PHE A 12 -6.31 5.28 5.88
CA PHE A 12 -7.04 5.44 4.62
C PHE A 12 -7.74 4.13 4.29
N TYR A 13 -8.78 4.21 3.45
CA TYR A 13 -9.40 3.04 2.83
C TYR A 13 -9.39 3.25 1.31
N LYS A 14 -9.28 2.15 0.57
CA LYS A 14 -9.34 2.17 -0.89
C LYS A 14 -10.15 0.96 -1.38
N THR A 15 -11.06 1.20 -2.31
CA THR A 15 -11.69 0.14 -3.08
C THR A 15 -10.66 -0.43 -4.05
N LEU A 16 -10.45 -1.74 -3.96
CA LEU A 16 -9.58 -2.49 -4.87
C LEU A 16 -10.22 -2.55 -6.26
N ILE A 17 -9.41 -2.30 -7.29
CA ILE A 17 -9.78 -2.49 -8.69
C ILE A 17 -8.97 -3.62 -9.30
N VAL A 18 -9.36 -4.11 -10.48
CA VAL A 18 -8.76 -5.30 -11.14
C VAL A 18 -7.22 -5.23 -11.24
N ILE A 19 -6.65 -4.03 -11.43
CA ILE A 19 -5.19 -3.87 -11.52
C ILE A 19 -4.48 -4.02 -10.17
N ASP A 20 -5.17 -3.75 -9.06
CA ASP A 20 -4.63 -3.89 -7.69
C ASP A 20 -4.45 -5.38 -7.31
N THR A 21 -5.10 -6.31 -8.04
CA THR A 21 -5.04 -7.77 -7.78
C THR A 21 -4.24 -8.52 -8.84
N SER A 22 -3.57 -7.84 -9.76
CA SER A 22 -2.75 -8.50 -10.79
C SER A 22 -1.48 -9.07 -10.15
N THR A 23 -1.05 -10.27 -10.57
CA THR A 23 0.09 -11.01 -9.99
C THR A 23 1.41 -10.23 -9.95
N TYR A 24 1.52 -9.18 -10.78
CA TYR A 24 2.69 -8.33 -10.90
C TYR A 24 2.41 -6.86 -10.50
N GLY A 25 1.17 -6.53 -10.13
CA GLY A 25 0.73 -5.17 -9.88
C GLY A 25 0.57 -4.91 -8.40
N GLY A 26 1.39 -4.01 -7.86
CA GLY A 26 1.19 -3.48 -6.52
C GLY A 26 -0.10 -2.68 -6.37
N LEU A 27 -0.49 -2.42 -5.13
CA LEU A 27 -1.62 -1.57 -4.79
C LEU A 27 -1.28 -0.11 -5.09
N PHE A 28 -2.10 0.56 -5.88
CA PHE A 28 -1.95 1.99 -6.14
C PHE A 28 -2.45 2.82 -4.95
N VAL A 29 -1.55 3.57 -4.31
CA VAL A 29 -1.92 4.42 -3.16
C VAL A 29 -2.07 5.87 -3.62
N PRO A 30 -3.22 6.53 -3.36
CA PRO A 30 -3.38 7.95 -3.66
C PRO A 30 -2.32 8.79 -2.93
N HIS A 31 -1.69 9.75 -3.62
CA HIS A 31 -0.59 10.54 -3.07
C HIS A 31 -0.93 11.21 -1.73
N LYS A 32 -2.13 11.79 -1.60
CA LYS A 32 -2.61 12.40 -0.34
C LYS A 32 -2.71 11.40 0.80
N ALA A 33 -3.07 10.14 0.51
CA ALA A 33 -3.15 9.09 1.52
C ALA A 33 -1.75 8.61 1.93
N ALA A 34 -0.85 8.41 0.95
CA ALA A 34 0.53 8.02 1.21
C ALA A 34 1.25 9.03 2.13
N ASN A 35 1.16 10.34 1.82
CA ASN A 35 1.80 11.38 2.63
C ASN A 35 1.21 11.52 4.05
N LYS A 36 -0.02 11.05 4.26
CA LYS A 36 -0.70 11.12 5.55
C LYS A 36 -0.32 9.94 6.45
N VAL A 37 -0.21 8.74 5.88
CA VAL A 37 -0.17 7.48 6.63
C VAL A 37 1.21 6.83 6.65
N PHE A 38 2.02 7.03 5.60
CA PHE A 38 3.34 6.41 5.51
C PHE A 38 4.46 7.35 5.99
N PRO A 39 5.56 6.80 6.53
CA PRO A 39 6.76 7.56 6.77
C PRO A 39 7.28 8.23 5.47
N PRO A 40 7.98 9.38 5.58
CA PRO A 40 8.54 10.04 4.42
C PRO A 40 9.64 9.20 3.76
N LEU A 41 9.69 9.23 2.44
CA LEU A 41 10.72 8.56 1.65
C LEU A 41 12.01 9.40 1.58
N ASN A 42 13.15 8.72 1.44
CA ASN A 42 14.39 9.36 1.04
C ASN A 42 14.41 9.56 -0.48
N PHE A 43 14.16 10.80 -0.92
CA PHE A 43 14.10 11.17 -2.34
C PHE A 43 15.45 11.26 -3.04
N SER A 44 16.57 11.09 -2.33
CA SER A 44 17.89 10.98 -2.95
C SER A 44 18.13 9.63 -3.62
N LEU A 45 17.28 8.63 -3.35
CA LEU A 45 17.33 7.29 -3.97
C LEU A 45 16.56 7.27 -5.30
N GLN A 46 16.93 6.37 -6.22
CA GLN A 46 16.25 6.19 -7.52
C GLN A 46 15.90 4.71 -7.78
N PRO A 47 14.61 4.31 -7.73
CA PRO A 47 13.46 5.09 -7.26
C PRO A 47 13.46 5.23 -5.72
N PRO A 48 12.87 6.30 -5.15
CA PRO A 48 12.63 6.38 -3.71
C PRO A 48 11.73 5.22 -3.24
N ALA A 49 12.18 4.47 -2.23
CA ALA A 49 11.43 3.35 -1.69
C ALA A 49 11.71 3.12 -0.19
N LEU A 50 10.78 2.46 0.49
CA LEU A 50 10.87 2.09 1.91
C LEU A 50 10.12 0.77 2.16
N GLU A 51 10.69 -0.10 3.00
CA GLU A 51 9.99 -1.28 3.52
C GLU A 51 9.06 -0.86 4.65
N LEU A 52 7.81 -1.28 4.57
CA LEU A 52 6.77 -1.10 5.58
C LEU A 52 6.40 -2.46 6.14
N ILE A 53 6.11 -2.50 7.44
CA ILE A 53 5.58 -3.68 8.12
C ILE A 53 4.23 -3.30 8.69
N ALA A 54 3.21 -4.09 8.41
CA ALA A 54 1.90 -3.98 9.03
C ALA A 54 1.53 -5.31 9.69
N ARG A 55 0.77 -5.25 10.78
CA ARG A 55 0.18 -6.44 11.41
C ARG A 55 -1.32 -6.48 11.15
N ASP A 56 -1.84 -7.64 10.80
CA ASP A 56 -3.27 -7.85 10.66
C ASP A 56 -3.95 -8.19 12.00
N LEU A 57 -5.25 -8.50 11.95
CA LEU A 57 -6.05 -8.83 13.14
C LEU A 57 -5.65 -10.16 13.81
N HIS A 58 -4.88 -11.00 13.14
CA HIS A 58 -4.36 -12.27 13.65
C HIS A 58 -2.89 -12.16 14.07
N GLU A 59 -2.38 -10.93 14.21
CA GLU A 59 -0.98 -10.63 14.55
C GLU A 59 0.04 -11.14 13.51
N VAL A 60 -0.40 -11.43 12.28
CA VAL A 60 0.50 -11.82 11.18
C VAL A 60 1.17 -10.58 10.62
N GLU A 61 2.50 -10.61 10.51
CA GLU A 61 3.28 -9.54 9.90
C GLU A 61 3.29 -9.62 8.38
N TRP A 62 2.87 -8.53 7.76
CA TRP A 62 2.86 -8.31 6.33
C TRP A 62 3.91 -7.29 5.95
N LYS A 63 4.83 -7.68 5.07
CA LYS A 63 5.86 -6.80 4.54
C LYS A 63 5.41 -6.20 3.22
N PHE A 64 5.60 -4.90 3.10
CA PHE A 64 5.29 -4.15 1.89
C PHE A 64 6.47 -3.28 1.49
N ARG A 65 6.60 -3.03 0.19
CA ARG A 65 7.52 -2.02 -0.33
C ARG A 65 6.73 -0.84 -0.85
N HIS A 66 6.86 0.30 -0.18
CA HIS A 66 6.34 1.58 -0.67
C HIS A 66 7.35 2.18 -1.63
N ILE A 67 6.94 2.38 -2.89
CA ILE A 67 7.79 2.93 -3.95
C ILE A 67 7.14 4.20 -4.48
N PHE A 68 7.89 5.29 -4.52
CA PHE A 68 7.48 6.49 -5.23
C PHE A 68 8.04 6.47 -6.65
N ARG A 69 7.18 6.09 -7.60
CA ARG A 69 7.51 6.03 -9.02
C ARG A 69 6.31 6.49 -9.82
N GLY A 70 6.52 7.36 -10.80
CA GLY A 70 5.52 7.70 -11.79
C GLY A 70 5.20 6.50 -12.68
N ILE A 71 3.98 5.99 -12.63
CA ILE A 71 3.41 5.14 -13.68
C ILE A 71 2.43 5.96 -14.48
N VAL A 72 2.61 6.00 -15.79
CA VAL A 72 1.68 6.62 -16.72
C VAL A 72 0.59 5.61 -17.04
N ILE A 73 -0.59 5.78 -16.44
CA ILE A 73 -1.78 5.00 -16.80
C ILE A 73 -2.63 5.84 -17.76
N TYR A 74 -3.02 5.24 -18.88
CA TYR A 74 -3.90 5.88 -19.86
C TYR A 74 -5.36 5.55 -19.51
N PHE A 75 -6.15 6.56 -19.17
CA PHE A 75 -7.59 6.38 -18.98
C PHE A 75 -8.36 7.56 -19.56
N ARG A 76 -9.26 7.28 -20.53
CA ARG A 76 -10.16 8.26 -21.16
C ARG A 76 -9.47 9.57 -21.60
N ASN A 77 -8.43 9.44 -22.42
CA ASN A 77 -7.62 10.56 -22.95
C ASN A 77 -6.95 11.43 -21.87
N LYS A 78 -6.80 10.93 -20.64
CA LYS A 78 -6.05 11.58 -19.56
C LYS A 78 -4.93 10.66 -19.08
N PHE A 79 -3.78 11.26 -18.82
CA PHE A 79 -2.65 10.62 -18.16
C PHE A 79 -2.91 10.66 -16.64
N LEU A 80 -2.92 9.50 -15.99
CA LEU A 80 -2.83 9.43 -14.54
C LEU A 80 -1.40 9.06 -14.19
N VAL A 81 -0.66 10.00 -13.60
CA VAL A 81 0.63 9.70 -12.98
C VAL A 81 0.33 9.19 -11.58
N VAL A 82 0.40 7.87 -11.38
CA VAL A 82 0.38 7.33 -10.02
C VAL A 82 1.78 7.42 -9.46
N LEU A 83 1.90 8.01 -8.27
CA LEU A 83 3.17 8.34 -7.64
C LEU A 83 3.51 7.43 -6.45
N SER A 84 2.65 6.50 -6.06
CA SER A 84 2.92 5.61 -4.92
C SER A 84 2.32 4.23 -5.16
N ILE A 85 3.19 3.22 -5.05
CA ILE A 85 2.85 1.81 -5.21
C ILE A 85 3.22 1.10 -3.91
N LEU A 86 2.34 0.22 -3.45
CA LEU A 86 2.61 -0.70 -2.35
C LEU A 86 2.70 -2.12 -2.91
N GLU A 87 3.89 -2.67 -2.98
CA GLU A 87 4.11 -4.06 -3.39
C GLU A 87 4.12 -4.96 -2.16
N ALA A 88 3.25 -5.97 -2.11
CA ALA A 88 3.32 -6.99 -1.06
C ALA A 88 4.54 -7.88 -1.31
N MET A 89 5.42 -8.00 -0.32
CA MET A 89 6.52 -8.94 -0.36
C MET A 89 5.96 -10.28 0.14
N ILE A 90 5.51 -11.13 -0.78
CA ILE A 90 5.04 -12.47 -0.43
C ILE A 90 6.19 -13.17 0.30
N PRO A 91 6.05 -13.54 1.59
CA PRO A 91 7.05 -14.36 2.25
C PRO A 91 7.15 -15.66 1.45
N SER A 92 8.36 -16.06 1.08
CA SER A 92 8.64 -17.30 0.36
C SER A 92 7.88 -18.46 0.99
N LEU A 93 6.77 -18.83 0.37
CA LEU A 93 5.97 -20.04 0.52
C LEU A 93 6.09 -20.82 1.85
N GLU A 94 5.66 -20.24 2.98
CA GLU A 94 5.31 -21.02 4.17
C GLU A 94 4.00 -20.48 4.76
N TYR A 95 2.88 -20.76 4.09
CA TYR A 95 1.57 -20.75 4.74
C TYR A 95 1.22 -22.19 5.10
N PRO A 96 1.04 -22.54 6.39
CA PRO A 96 0.54 -23.85 6.75
C PRO A 96 -0.89 -24.00 6.23
N ILE A 97 -1.07 -24.94 5.30
CA ILE A 97 -2.34 -25.30 4.68
C ILE A 97 -3.18 -26.12 5.67
N HIS A 98 -3.44 -25.63 6.88
CA HIS A 98 -4.31 -26.34 7.83
C HIS A 98 -5.04 -25.38 8.77
N GLN A 99 -6.08 -24.72 8.26
CA GLN A 99 -7.28 -24.45 9.04
C GLN A 99 -8.49 -24.65 8.12
N GLN A 100 -9.06 -25.85 8.17
CA GLN A 100 -10.38 -26.22 7.69
C GLN A 100 -11.12 -26.85 8.86
#